data_AF-V6TET0-F1
#
_entry.id   AF-V6TET0-F1
#
_cell.length_a   1.000
_cell.length_b   1.000
_cell.length_c   1.000
_cell.angle_alpha   90.00
_cell.angle_beta   90.00
_cell.angle_gamma   90.00
#
_symmetry.space_group_name_H-M   'P 1'
#
loop_
_entity.id
_entity.type
_entity.pdbx_description
1 polymer ?
#
loop_
_entity_poly.entity_id
_entity_poly.type
_entity_poly.pdbx_seq_one_letter_code
_entity_poly.pdbx_strand_id
1 'polypeptide(L)'
;MTFKRIQPQELDALTSTSNRFVVIDVRDDDYDTGGHYKGSVNIPVGDILDGRKDVMEMLDRYDLIVCYCMLSQQRGPAAARSLCSAFPQKKIYVVTGGFTAMLEYYGPLGRIVGCPVESK
;
A
#
# COMPACT_ATOMS: atom_id res chain seq x y z
N MET A 1 -14.23 -4.34 -12.63
CA MET A 1 -13.81 -3.00 -12.16
C MET A 1 -12.31 -2.98 -12.01
N THR A 2 -11.65 -1.92 -12.46
CA THR A 2 -10.19 -1.86 -12.61
C THR A 2 -9.62 -0.93 -11.54
N PHE A 3 -8.57 -1.36 -10.84
CA PHE A 3 -7.82 -0.50 -9.93
C PHE A 3 -7.09 0.60 -10.71
N LYS A 4 -6.85 1.75 -10.07
CA LYS A 4 -6.08 2.84 -10.67
C LYS A 4 -4.64 2.79 -10.20
N ARG A 5 -3.71 3.16 -11.07
CA ARG A 5 -2.29 3.29 -10.72
C ARG A 5 -1.99 4.77 -10.47
N ILE A 6 -1.24 5.04 -9.43
CA ILE A 6 -0.86 6.40 -9.01
C ILE A 6 0.64 6.48 -8.81
N GLN A 7 1.20 7.67 -8.88
CA GLN A 7 2.57 7.92 -8.48
C GLN A 7 2.67 8.20 -6.97
N PRO A 8 3.86 8.06 -6.35
CA PRO A 8 4.05 8.40 -4.95
C PRO A 8 3.55 9.80 -4.59
N GLN A 9 3.77 10.80 -5.44
CA GLN A 9 3.38 12.20 -5.15
C GLN A 9 1.86 12.39 -5.08
N GLU A 10 1.10 11.56 -5.78
CA GLU A 10 -0.37 11.61 -5.77
C GLU A 10 -0.96 10.99 -4.51
N LEU A 11 -0.19 10.19 -3.77
CA LEU A 11 -0.65 9.57 -2.54
C LEU A 11 -1.11 10.63 -1.54
N ASP A 12 -0.32 11.68 -1.32
CA ASP A 12 -0.64 12.73 -0.36
C ASP A 12 -1.92 13.50 -0.73
N ALA A 13 -2.16 13.71 -2.02
CA ALA A 13 -3.38 14.35 -2.50
C ALA A 13 -4.61 13.46 -2.26
N LEU A 14 -4.47 12.14 -2.44
CA LEU A 14 -5.54 11.18 -2.20
C LEU A 14 -5.87 11.02 -0.72
N THR A 15 -4.85 10.93 0.14
CA THR A 15 -5.02 10.83 1.59
C THR A 15 -5.62 12.11 2.18
N SER A 16 -5.40 13.26 1.54
CA SER A 16 -6.03 14.52 1.94
C SER A 16 -7.51 14.62 1.55
N THR A 17 -7.97 13.82 0.58
CA THR A 17 -9.34 13.86 0.07
C THR A 17 -10.30 12.94 0.84
N SER A 18 -9.79 11.96 1.57
CA SER A 18 -10.59 11.01 2.34
C SER A 18 -10.00 10.79 3.72
N ASN A 19 -10.80 10.93 4.77
CA ASN A 19 -10.37 10.64 6.14
C ASN A 19 -10.41 9.15 6.49
N ARG A 20 -10.99 8.31 5.63
CA ARG A 20 -11.15 6.87 5.83
C ARG A 20 -10.31 6.11 4.80
N PHE A 21 -9.00 6.30 4.88
CA PHE A 21 -8.05 5.64 3.99
C PHE A 21 -7.13 4.69 4.75
N VAL A 22 -6.60 3.71 4.03
CA VAL A 22 -5.52 2.84 4.49
C VAL A 22 -4.47 2.68 3.39
N VAL A 23 -3.20 2.75 3.78
CA VAL A 23 -2.07 2.40 2.91
C VAL A 23 -1.56 1.03 3.34
N ILE A 24 -1.50 0.10 2.40
CA ILE A 24 -1.16 -1.30 2.65
C ILE A 24 0.15 -1.64 1.95
N ASP A 25 1.06 -2.21 2.71
CA ASP A 25 2.26 -2.84 2.19
C ASP A 25 2.01 -4.33 2.00
N VAL A 26 1.98 -4.79 0.75
CA VAL A 26 1.69 -6.20 0.41
C VAL A 26 2.95 -7.05 0.25
N ARG A 27 4.06 -6.61 0.84
CA ARG A 27 5.28 -7.41 0.99
C ARG A 27 5.09 -8.42 2.13
N ASP A 28 5.73 -9.58 1.95
CA ASP A 28 5.81 -10.64 2.96
C ASP A 28 7.07 -10.37 3.82
N ASP A 29 8.04 -11.28 3.84
CA ASP A 29 9.24 -11.20 4.71
C ASP A 29 10.20 -10.02 4.43
N ASP A 30 10.08 -9.36 3.27
CA ASP A 30 10.91 -8.22 2.89
C ASP A 30 10.37 -6.86 3.39
N TYR A 31 9.39 -6.86 4.30
CA TYR A 31 8.73 -5.66 4.81
C TYR A 31 9.70 -4.72 5.56
N ASP A 32 10.62 -5.28 6.35
CA ASP A 32 11.59 -4.51 7.14
C ASP A 32 12.86 -4.13 6.35
N THR A 33 13.04 -4.69 5.15
CA THR A 33 14.21 -4.40 4.31
C THR A 33 14.11 -2.98 3.74
N GLY A 34 14.82 -2.04 4.38
CA GLY A 34 14.87 -0.62 4.00
C GLY A 34 13.71 0.23 4.54
N GLY A 35 12.83 -0.36 5.35
CA GLY A 35 11.69 0.31 5.96
C GLY A 35 10.38 0.24 5.17
N HIS A 36 9.42 1.05 5.59
CA HIS A 36 8.06 1.12 5.03
C HIS A 36 7.50 2.55 5.13
N TYR A 37 6.45 2.83 4.36
CA TYR A 37 5.80 4.14 4.42
C TYR A 37 5.17 4.40 5.80
N LYS A 38 5.37 5.59 6.35
CA LYS A 38 4.85 5.95 7.67
C LYS A 38 3.32 5.82 7.72
N GLY A 39 2.84 4.98 8.64
CA GLY A 39 1.40 4.73 8.80
C GLY A 39 0.81 3.73 7.80
N SER A 40 1.65 3.05 7.00
CA SER A 40 1.19 1.88 6.25
C SER A 40 1.00 0.68 7.19
N VAL A 41 0.08 -0.20 6.82
CA VAL A 41 -0.14 -1.48 7.48
C VAL A 41 0.44 -2.58 6.62
N ASN A 42 1.23 -3.47 7.20
CA ASN A 42 1.69 -4.65 6.49
C ASN A 42 0.55 -5.68 6.41
N ILE A 43 0.16 -6.02 5.19
CA ILE A 43 -0.78 -7.10 4.91
C ILE A 43 -0.22 -7.89 3.73
N PRO A 44 0.44 -9.03 3.99
CA PRO A 44 0.92 -9.95 2.98
C PRO A 44 -0.08 -10.20 1.86
N VAL A 45 0.40 -10.31 0.62
CA VAL A 45 -0.50 -10.53 -0.52
C VAL A 45 -1.26 -11.85 -0.38
N GLY A 46 -0.66 -12.86 0.25
CA GLY A 46 -1.30 -14.15 0.54
C GLY A 46 -2.59 -13.99 1.33
N ASP A 47 -2.57 -13.23 2.42
CA ASP A 47 -3.75 -13.01 3.26
C ASP A 47 -4.91 -12.33 2.50
N ILE A 48 -4.58 -11.45 1.55
CA ILE A 48 -5.56 -10.76 0.68
C ILE A 48 -6.13 -11.70 -0.38
N LEU A 49 -5.29 -12.57 -0.96
CA LEU A 49 -5.72 -13.54 -1.96
C LEU A 49 -6.55 -14.67 -1.35
N ASP A 50 -6.20 -15.09 -0.14
CA ASP A 50 -6.92 -16.12 0.61
C ASP A 50 -8.25 -15.62 1.19
N GLY A 51 -8.54 -14.32 1.06
CA GLY A 51 -9.80 -13.75 1.53
C GLY A 51 -9.95 -13.81 3.04
N ARG A 52 -8.83 -13.70 3.77
CA ARG A 52 -8.80 -13.86 5.23
C ARG A 52 -9.78 -12.91 5.90
N LYS A 53 -10.69 -13.47 6.71
CA LYS A 53 -11.90 -12.76 7.17
C LYS A 53 -11.58 -11.51 8.00
N ASP A 54 -10.63 -11.59 8.92
CA ASP A 54 -10.16 -10.47 9.75
C ASP A 54 -9.54 -9.34 8.91
N VAL A 55 -8.76 -9.69 7.87
CA VAL A 55 -8.20 -8.73 6.92
C VAL A 55 -9.31 -8.04 6.15
N MET A 56 -10.27 -8.79 5.61
CA MET A 56 -11.38 -8.21 4.84
C MET A 56 -12.28 -7.33 5.72
N GLU A 57 -12.59 -7.75 6.94
CA GLU A 57 -13.34 -6.93 7.90
C GLU A 57 -12.58 -5.66 8.30
N MET A 58 -11.26 -5.73 8.42
CA MET A 58 -10.42 -4.57 8.68
C MET A 58 -10.47 -3.58 7.52
N LEU A 59 -10.31 -4.07 6.29
CA LEU A 59 -10.30 -3.27 5.06
C LEU A 59 -11.66 -2.67 4.74
N ASP A 60 -12.75 -3.34 5.14
CA ASP A 60 -14.10 -2.82 4.92
C ASP A 60 -14.38 -1.53 5.68
N ARG A 61 -13.64 -1.25 6.75
CA ARG A 61 -13.75 0.01 7.50
C ARG A 61 -13.26 1.23 6.71
N TYR A 62 -12.49 1.03 5.63
CA TYR A 62 -11.93 2.11 4.84
C TYR A 62 -12.67 2.25 3.52
N ASP A 63 -12.75 3.49 3.02
CA ASP A 63 -13.38 3.81 1.73
C ASP A 63 -12.34 3.87 0.59
N LEU A 64 -11.11 4.20 0.96
CA LEU A 64 -9.97 4.32 0.07
C LEU A 64 -8.86 3.37 0.53
N ILE A 65 -8.45 2.48 -0.37
CA ILE A 65 -7.39 1.51 -0.12
C ILE A 65 -6.28 1.77 -1.14
N VAL A 66 -5.09 2.10 -0.64
CA VAL A 66 -3.88 2.17 -1.47
C VAL A 66 -3.02 0.98 -1.11
N CYS A 67 -2.54 0.25 -2.11
CA CYS A 67 -1.57 -0.82 -1.89
C CYS A 67 -0.29 -0.62 -2.70
N TYR A 68 0.83 -1.07 -2.16
CA TYR A 68 2.12 -1.09 -2.84
C TYR A 68 2.89 -2.37 -2.49
N CYS A 69 3.72 -2.82 -3.43
CA CYS A 69 4.67 -3.92 -3.23
C CYS A 69 6.09 -3.35 -3.33
N MET A 70 7.13 -4.17 -3.38
CA MET A 70 8.52 -3.73 -3.60
C MET A 70 8.68 -2.92 -4.90
N LEU A 71 8.24 -3.48 -6.04
CA LEU A 71 8.28 -2.81 -7.36
C LEU A 71 6.89 -2.61 -7.97
N SER A 72 5.83 -3.09 -7.31
CA SER A 72 4.44 -3.10 -7.81
C SER A 72 4.24 -3.78 -9.18
N GLN A 73 5.07 -4.78 -9.51
CA GLN A 73 5.01 -5.49 -10.79
C GLN A 73 4.09 -6.74 -10.76
N GLN A 74 4.05 -7.47 -9.64
CA GLN A 74 3.25 -8.71 -9.53
C GLN A 74 2.30 -8.73 -8.32
N ARG A 75 2.83 -8.62 -7.09
CA ARG A 75 1.99 -8.72 -5.87
C ARG A 75 1.00 -7.56 -5.72
N GLY A 76 1.42 -6.33 -6.02
CA GLY A 76 0.56 -5.13 -5.95
C GLY A 76 -0.69 -5.23 -6.85
N PRO A 77 -0.53 -5.49 -8.16
CA PRO A 77 -1.66 -5.71 -9.07
C PRO A 77 -2.54 -6.91 -8.69
N ALA A 78 -1.96 -7.99 -8.17
CA ALA A 78 -2.72 -9.16 -7.72
C ALA A 78 -3.61 -8.84 -6.52
N ALA A 79 -3.06 -8.22 -5.48
CA ALA A 79 -3.81 -7.75 -4.32
C ALA A 79 -4.94 -6.79 -4.74
N ALA A 80 -4.63 -5.80 -5.59
CA ALA A 80 -5.61 -4.84 -6.05
C ALA A 80 -6.76 -5.47 -6.84
N ARG A 81 -6.49 -6.49 -7.66
CA ARG A 81 -7.55 -7.23 -8.37
C ARG A 81 -8.45 -7.98 -7.39
N SER A 82 -7.88 -8.67 -6.41
CA SER A 82 -8.64 -9.37 -5.38
C SER A 82 -9.52 -8.39 -4.59
N LEU A 83 -8.96 -7.27 -4.15
CA LEU A 83 -9.68 -6.22 -3.45
C LEU A 83 -10.79 -5.58 -4.30
N CYS A 84 -10.56 -5.36 -5.60
CA CYS A 84 -11.61 -4.84 -6.50
C CYS A 84 -12.76 -5.84 -6.66
N SER A 85 -12.49 -7.15 -6.57
CA SER A 85 -13.50 -8.19 -6.60
C SER A 85 -14.27 -8.27 -5.28
N ALA A 86 -13.58 -8.16 -4.15
CA ALA A 86 -14.19 -8.19 -2.82
C ALA A 86 -14.98 -6.90 -2.51
N PHE A 87 -14.48 -5.75 -2.96
CA PHE A 87 -15.01 -4.42 -2.64
C PHE A 87 -15.25 -3.57 -3.90
N PRO A 88 -16.27 -3.87 -4.71
CA PRO A 88 -16.53 -3.18 -5.98
C PRO A 88 -16.83 -1.69 -5.82
N GLN A 89 -17.35 -1.28 -4.66
CA GLN A 89 -17.75 0.11 -4.39
C GLN A 89 -16.60 1.00 -3.88
N LYS A 90 -15.46 0.40 -3.49
CA LYS A 90 -14.36 1.11 -2.83
C LYS A 90 -13.33 1.63 -3.85
N LYS A 91 -12.62 2.69 -3.47
CA LYS A 91 -11.56 3.26 -4.32
C LYS A 91 -10.25 2.55 -4.03
N ILE A 92 -9.78 1.77 -4.99
CA ILE A 92 -8.54 0.98 -4.86
C ILE A 92 -7.47 1.52 -5.80
N TYR A 93 -6.31 1.83 -5.21
CA TYR A 93 -5.16 2.38 -5.91
C TYR A 93 -3.91 1.52 -5.71
N VAL A 94 -3.04 1.50 -6.73
CA VAL A 94 -1.72 0.85 -6.68
C VAL A 94 -0.65 1.90 -6.92
N VAL A 95 0.32 1.99 -6.01
CA VAL A 95 1.48 2.88 -6.21
C VAL A 95 2.40 2.27 -7.26
N THR A 96 2.68 3.02 -8.32
CA THR A 96 3.61 2.64 -9.38
C THR A 96 5.05 2.80 -8.89
N GLY A 97 5.92 1.86 -9.24
CA GLY A 97 7.31 1.83 -8.74
C GLY A 97 7.46 1.28 -7.31
N GLY A 98 6.34 0.98 -6.63
CA GLY A 98 6.33 0.29 -5.35
C GLY A 98 7.08 1.02 -4.24
N PHE A 99 7.66 0.26 -3.32
CA PHE A 99 8.44 0.79 -2.21
C PHE A 99 9.69 1.54 -2.68
N THR A 100 10.34 1.13 -3.78
CA THR A 100 11.53 1.84 -4.30
C THR A 100 11.21 3.29 -4.68
N ALA A 101 10.13 3.51 -5.43
CA ALA A 101 9.70 4.87 -5.79
C ALA A 101 9.22 5.67 -4.57
N MET A 102 8.58 4.99 -3.61
CA MET A 102 8.22 5.61 -2.33
C MET A 102 9.46 6.02 -1.54
N LEU A 103 10.51 5.20 -1.49
CA LEU A 103 11.75 5.49 -0.78
C LEU A 103 12.49 6.68 -1.41
N GLU A 104 12.57 6.74 -2.74
CA GLU A 104 13.22 7.85 -3.45
C GLU A 104 12.51 9.18 -3.18
N TYR A 105 11.17 9.20 -3.18
CA TYR A 105 10.39 10.42 -2.98
C TYR A 105 10.22 10.79 -1.50
N TYR A 106 9.83 9.83 -0.66
CA TYR A 106 9.50 10.04 0.74
C TYR A 106 10.67 9.87 1.71
N GLY A 107 11.77 9.26 1.28
CA GLY A 107 13.00 9.14 2.06
C GLY A 107 13.52 10.51 2.51
N PRO A 108 13.78 11.47 1.59
CA PRO A 108 14.19 12.83 1.95
C PRO A 108 13.17 13.59 2.80
N LEU A 109 11.90 13.20 2.74
CA LEU A 109 10.79 13.83 3.48
C LEU A 109 10.59 13.23 4.89
N GLY A 110 11.41 12.24 5.29
CA GLY A 110 11.29 11.57 6.59
C GLY A 110 9.98 10.80 6.77
N ARG A 111 9.36 10.35 5.67
CA ARG A 111 8.10 9.59 5.67
C ARG A 111 8.29 8.09 5.48
N ILE A 112 9.52 7.61 5.51
CA ILE A 112 9.85 6.18 5.60
C ILE A 112 10.29 5.85 7.03
N VAL A 113 9.68 4.83 7.63
CA VAL A 113 9.98 4.32 8.98
C VAL A 113 10.70 2.98 8.85
N GLY A 114 11.65 2.67 9.73
CA GLY A 114 12.41 1.41 9.67
C GLY A 114 13.55 1.40 8.63
N CYS A 115 13.78 2.51 7.93
CA CYS A 115 15.06 2.71 7.25
C CYS A 115 16.14 2.72 8.33
N PRO A 116 17.23 1.92 8.23
CA PRO A 116 18.37 2.10 9.09
C PRO A 116 18.88 3.51 8.78
N VAL A 117 18.55 4.45 9.68
CA VAL A 117 19.23 5.73 9.75
C VAL A 117 20.70 5.37 9.91
N GLU A 118 21.46 5.44 8.82
CA GLU A 118 22.89 5.68 8.92
C GLU A 118 23.00 6.98 9.69
N SER A 119 23.26 6.80 10.99
CA SER A 119 23.69 7.86 11.87
C SER A 119 24.97 8.37 11.27
N LYS A 120 24.92 9.53 10.62
CA LYS A 120 26.09 10.28 10.22
C LYS A 120 26.07 11.65 10.87
#